data_AF-A0A6L2PST0-F1
#
_entry.id   AF-A0A6L2PST0-F1
#
_cell.length_a   1.000
_cell.length_b   1.000
_cell.length_c   1.000
_cell.angle_alpha   90.00
_cell.angle_beta   90.00
_cell.angle_gamma   90.00
#
_symmetry.space_group_name_H-M   'P 1'
#
loop_
_entity.id
_entity.type
_entity.pdbx_description
1 polymer ?
#
loop_
_entity_poly.entity_id
_entity_poly.type
_entity_poly.pdbx_seq_one_letter_code
_entity_poly.pdbx_strand_id
1 'polypeptide(L)'
;MAKAAFNKKKTLFTSEVDLNLRKKVVNCCIWGTALYGAETWTLRKVDQKYLKSFETWCWRRMEKISWTDRVRNEEVLHRVKEERNILKTI
;
A
#
# COMPACT_ATOMS: atom_id res chain seq x y z
N MET A 1 3.42 6.76 -10.80
CA MET A 1 4.74 6.90 -10.14
C MET A 1 4.90 5.95 -8.95
N ALA A 2 4.00 5.93 -7.97
CA ALA A 2 4.15 5.09 -6.77
C ALA A 2 4.23 3.56 -7.04
N LYS A 3 3.46 3.02 -8.00
CA LYS A 3 3.59 1.60 -8.43
C LYS A 3 4.98 1.26 -8.98
N ALA A 4 5.59 2.18 -9.72
CA ALA A 4 6.94 1.98 -10.27
C ALA A 4 8.00 2.01 -9.16
N ALA A 5 7.87 2.94 -8.20
CA ALA A 5 8.72 2.98 -7.02
C ALA A 5 8.63 1.69 -6.18
N PHE A 6 7.41 1.15 -6.02
CA PHE A 6 7.20 -0.13 -5.36
C PHE A 6 7.94 -1.28 -6.08
N ASN A 7 7.78 -1.37 -7.40
CA ASN A 7 8.42 -2.42 -8.19
C ASN A 7 9.96 -2.32 -8.17
N LYS A 8 10.53 -1.11 -8.17
CA LYS A 8 11.99 -0.91 -8.04
C LYS A 8 12.56 -1.47 -6.73
N LYS A 9 11.78 -1.42 -5.64
CA LYS A 9 12.19 -1.89 -4.30
C LYS A 9 11.48 -3.19 -3.89
N LYS A 10 10.92 -3.94 -4.85
CA LYS A 10 10.10 -5.14 -4.60
C LYS A 10 10.79 -6.16 -3.71
N THR A 11 12.09 -6.37 -3.91
CA THR A 11 12.88 -7.31 -3.11
C THR A 11 12.76 -7.00 -1.61
N LEU A 12 12.96 -5.75 -1.22
CA LEU A 12 12.88 -5.29 0.18
C LEU A 12 11.49 -5.51 0.80
N PHE A 13 10.43 -5.39 0.00
CA PHE A 13 9.05 -5.55 0.48
C PHE A 13 8.59 -7.01 0.55
N THR A 14 9.27 -7.91 -0.15
CA THR A 14 8.87 -9.32 -0.31
C THR A 14 9.81 -10.29 0.43
N SER A 15 10.91 -9.79 1.00
CA SER A 15 11.84 -10.55 1.85
C SER A 15 11.17 -11.10 3.12
N GLU A 16 11.80 -12.12 3.72
CA GLU A 16 11.41 -12.77 4.99
C GLU A 16 11.75 -11.95 6.24
N VAL A 17 11.87 -10.63 6.09
CA VAL A 17 12.02 -9.71 7.22
C VAL A 17 10.72 -9.61 8.00
N ASP A 18 10.85 -9.19 9.26
CA ASP A 18 9.72 -8.97 10.16
C ASP A 18 8.59 -8.14 9.50
N LEU A 19 7.35 -8.58 9.72
CA LEU A 19 6.15 -7.99 9.14
C LEU A 19 6.08 -6.49 9.45
N ASN A 20 6.36 -6.12 10.70
CA ASN A 20 6.27 -4.74 11.17
C ASN A 20 7.32 -3.85 10.50
N LEU A 21 8.53 -4.38 10.29
CA LEU A 21 9.57 -3.66 9.55
C LEU A 21 9.15 -3.41 8.10
N ARG A 22 8.66 -4.43 7.39
CA ARG A 22 8.21 -4.27 5.99
C ARG A 22 7.07 -3.27 5.87
N LYS A 23 6.12 -3.27 6.81
CA LYS A 23 5.06 -2.27 6.88
C LYS A 23 5.62 -0.86 7.00
N LYS A 24 6.57 -0.62 7.91
CA LYS A 24 7.19 0.71 8.08
C LYS A 24 7.85 1.19 6.79
N VAL A 25 8.56 0.30 6.08
CA VAL A 25 9.21 0.66 4.81
C VAL A 25 8.16 0.96 3.72
N VAL A 26 7.12 0.13 3.61
CA VAL A 26 6.00 0.38 2.68
C VAL A 26 5.33 1.70 3.00
N ASN A 27 4.99 1.95 4.27
CA ASN A 27 4.38 3.18 4.70
C ASN A 27 5.27 4.39 4.35
N CYS A 28 6.56 4.36 4.69
CA CYS A 28 7.47 5.46 4.39
C CYS A 28 7.62 5.72 2.88
N CYS A 29 7.90 4.68 2.08
CA CYS A 29 8.13 4.86 0.64
C CYS A 29 6.85 5.20 -0.13
N ILE A 30 5.74 4.53 0.19
CA ILE A 30 4.50 4.62 -0.56
C ILE A 30 3.71 5.85 -0.12
N TRP A 31 3.61 6.12 1.19
CA TRP A 31 2.93 7.33 1.68
C TRP A 31 3.72 8.57 1.38
N GLY A 32 5.05 8.57 1.52
CA GLY A 32 5.88 9.71 1.11
C GLY A 32 5.68 10.07 -0.37
N THR A 33 5.64 9.07 -1.25
CA THR A 33 5.41 9.30 -2.69
C THR A 33 3.97 9.72 -3.00
N ALA A 34 2.99 9.18 -2.29
CA ALA A 34 1.58 9.49 -2.50
C ALA A 34 1.18 10.88 -1.97
N LEU A 35 1.67 11.24 -0.78
CA LEU A 35 1.45 12.54 -0.14
C LEU A 35 2.09 13.67 -0.95
N TYR A 36 3.32 13.48 -1.43
CA TYR A 36 3.96 14.48 -2.30
C TYR A 36 3.13 14.80 -3.57
N GLY A 37 2.49 13.78 -4.15
CA GLY A 37 1.55 13.98 -5.25
C GLY A 37 0.23 14.64 -4.83
N ALA A 38 -0.22 14.44 -3.59
CA ALA A 38 -1.43 15.03 -3.04
C ALA A 38 -1.24 16.50 -2.60
N GLU A 39 -0.03 16.91 -2.21
CA GLU A 39 0.30 18.32 -1.93
C GLU A 39 0.15 19.19 -3.17
N THR A 40 0.39 18.61 -4.35
CA THR A 40 0.32 19.32 -5.63
C THR A 40 -1.03 19.20 -6.33
N TRP A 41 -1.91 18.27 -5.92
CA TRP A 41 -3.23 18.03 -6.53
C TRP A 41 -4.38 18.06 -5.52
N THR A 42 -5.48 18.73 -5.85
CA THR A 42 -6.71 18.67 -5.05
C THR A 42 -7.29 17.25 -5.04
N LEU A 43 -7.33 16.59 -3.89
CA LEU A 43 -7.84 15.23 -3.75
C LEU A 43 -9.34 15.14 -4.03
N ARG A 44 -9.71 14.55 -5.17
CA ARG A 44 -11.10 14.26 -5.51
C ARG A 44 -11.51 12.91 -4.92
N LYS A 45 -12.82 12.66 -4.83
CA LYS A 45 -13.37 11.35 -4.40
C LYS A 45 -12.84 10.19 -5.26
N VAL A 46 -12.55 10.46 -6.54
CA VAL A 46 -11.97 9.49 -7.47
C VAL A 46 -10.54 9.13 -7.04
N ASP A 47 -9.73 10.13 -6.69
CA ASP A 47 -8.34 9.92 -6.24
C ASP A 47 -8.29 9.17 -4.93
N GLN A 48 -9.19 9.46 -3.99
CA GLN A 48 -9.33 8.71 -2.75
C GLN A 48 -9.64 7.23 -2.99
N LYS A 49 -10.51 6.92 -3.98
CA LYS A 49 -10.81 5.54 -4.37
C LYS A 49 -9.58 4.85 -4.96
N TYR A 50 -8.84 5.54 -5.83
CA TYR A 50 -7.58 5.03 -6.38
C TYR A 50 -6.55 4.76 -5.29
N LEU A 51 -6.42 5.64 -4.30
CA LEU A 51 -5.51 5.50 -3.17
C LEU A 51 -5.84 4.26 -2.35
N LYS A 52 -7.12 4.02 -2.03
CA LYS A 52 -7.60 2.80 -1.34
C LYS A 52 -7.30 1.52 -2.13
N SER A 53 -7.54 1.54 -3.44
CA SER A 53 -7.22 0.40 -4.30
C SER A 53 -5.71 0.15 -4.39
N PHE A 54 -4.92 1.22 -4.39
CA PHE A 54 -3.47 1.16 -4.42
C PHE A 54 -2.89 0.62 -3.10
N GLU A 55 -3.44 1.02 -1.95
CA GLU A 55 -3.13 0.46 -0.63
C GLU A 55 -3.22 -1.07 -0.64
N THR A 56 -4.39 -1.55 -1.05
CA THR A 56 -4.71 -2.97 -1.05
C THR A 56 -3.79 -3.73 -2.00
N TRP A 57 -3.47 -3.13 -3.16
CA TRP A 57 -2.52 -3.70 -4.10
C TRP A 57 -1.12 -3.85 -3.50
N CYS A 58 -0.63 -2.87 -2.73
CA CYS A 58 0.67 -2.94 -2.07
C CYS A 58 0.72 -4.06 -1.02
N TRP A 59 -0.32 -4.17 -0.18
CA TRP A 59 -0.44 -5.22 0.82
C TRP A 59 -0.50 -6.63 0.22
N ARG A 60 -1.28 -6.82 -0.86
CA ARG A 60 -1.32 -8.10 -1.58
C ARG A 60 0.05 -8.50 -2.11
N ARG A 61 0.83 -7.53 -2.63
CA ARG A 61 2.17 -7.81 -3.17
C ARG A 61 3.19 -8.11 -2.08
N MET A 62 3.10 -7.45 -0.92
CA MET A 62 3.92 -7.77 0.25
C MET A 62 3.67 -9.21 0.72
N GLU A 63 2.39 -9.58 0.88
CA GLU A 63 1.98 -10.90 1.36
C GLU A 63 1.97 -11.98 0.26
N LYS A 64 2.46 -11.66 -0.95
CA LYS A 64 2.49 -12.57 -2.11
C LYS A 64 1.12 -13.15 -2.48
N ILE A 65 0.02 -12.49 -2.10
CA ILE A 65 -1.36 -12.93 -2.36
C ILE A 65 -1.66 -12.73 -3.85
N SER A 66 -1.98 -13.83 -4.52
CA SER A 66 -2.36 -13.82 -5.93
C SER A 66 -3.79 -13.32 -6.11
N TRP A 67 -4.16 -13.00 -7.36
CA TRP A 67 -5.57 -12.75 -7.69
C TRP A 67 -6.38 -14.04 -7.71
N THR A 68 -5.73 -15.17 -8.00
CA THR A 68 -6.31 -16.53 -8.01
C THR A 68 -6.80 -16.96 -6.63
N ASP A 69 -6.17 -16.46 -5.57
CA ASP A 69 -6.53 -16.78 -4.18
C ASP A 69 -7.91 -16.19 -3.79
N ARG A 70 -8.50 -15.32 -4.63
CA ARG A 70 -9.83 -14.69 -4.45
C ARG A 70 -10.07 -14.11 -3.04
N VAL A 71 -9.01 -13.69 -2.36
CA VAL A 71 -9.05 -13.10 -1.02
C VAL A 71 -9.73 -11.74 -1.06
N ARG A 72 -10.68 -11.52 -0.14
CA ARG A 72 -11.38 -10.23 0.05
C ARG A 72 -10.40 -9.14 0.51
N ASN A 73 -10.67 -7.88 0.14
CA ASN A 73 -9.78 -6.77 0.52
C ASN A 73 -9.71 -6.55 2.05
N GLU A 74 -10.79 -6.85 2.76
CA GLU A 74 -10.85 -6.79 4.23
C GLU A 74 -9.95 -7.85 4.87
N GLU A 75 -9.97 -9.06 4.32
CA GLU A 75 -9.13 -10.17 4.76
C GLU A 75 -7.63 -9.87 4.54
N VAL A 76 -7.28 -9.19 3.45
CA VAL A 76 -5.90 -8.71 3.23
C VAL A 76 -5.45 -7.77 4.35
N LEU A 77 -6.31 -6.82 4.75
CA LEU A 77 -6.00 -5.87 5.82
C LEU A 77 -5.92 -6.58 7.18
N HIS A 78 -6.77 -7.58 7.41
CA HIS A 78 -6.74 -8.39 8.63
C HIS A 78 -5.44 -9.19 8.76
N ARG A 79 -4.96 -9.82 7.67
CA ARG A 79 -3.67 -10.53 7.65
C ARG A 79 -2.49 -9.62 7.95
N VAL A 80 -2.52 -8.42 7.38
CA VAL A 80 -1.51 -7.41 7.65
C VAL A 80 -1.71 -6.82 9.04
N LYS A 81 -2.82 -7.03 9.75
CA LYS A 81 -3.15 -6.39 11.05
C LYS A 81 -2.99 -4.88 10.96
N GLU A 82 -3.57 -4.28 9.93
CA GLU A 82 -3.47 -2.84 9.67
C GLU A 82 -4.86 -2.25 9.44
N GLU A 83 -5.16 -1.14 10.11
CA GLU A 83 -6.33 -0.35 9.80
C GLU A 83 -6.04 0.57 8.62
N ARG A 84 -7.03 0.80 7.76
CA ARG A 84 -6.89 1.74 6.62
C ARG A 84 -6.44 3.12 7.12
N ASN A 85 -5.17 3.44 6.88
CA ASN A 85 -4.54 4.63 7.45
C ASN A 85 -4.47 5.79 6.45
N ILE A 86 -4.54 5.51 5.15
CA ILE A 86 -4.27 6.50 4.09
C ILE A 86 -5.11 7.78 4.20
N LEU A 87 -6.40 7.68 4.47
CA LEU A 87 -7.28 8.85 4.55
C LEU A 87 -7.33 9.48 5.95
N LYS A 88 -6.72 8.85 6.96
CA LYS A 88 -6.59 9.44 8.31
C LYS A 88 -5.36 10.35 8.40
N THR A 89 -4.37 10.14 7.52
CA THR A 89 -3.08 10.86 7.52
C THR A 89 -3.08 12.10 6.63
N ILE A 90 -4.05 12.26 5.74
CA ILE A 90 -4.26 13.44 4.90
C ILE A 90 -5.30 14.34 5.55
#